data_AF-A0A7C3C963-F1
#
_entry.id   AF-A0A7C3C963-F1
#
_cell.length_a   1.000
_cell.length_b   1.000
_cell.length_c   1.000
_cell.angle_alpha   90.00
_cell.angle_beta   90.00
_cell.angle_gamma   90.00
#
_symmetry.space_group_name_H-M   'P 1'
#
loop_
_entity.id
_entity.type
_entity.pdbx_description
1 polymer ?
#
loop_
_entity_poly.entity_id
_entity_poly.type
_entity_poly.pdbx_seq_one_letter_code
_entity_poly.pdbx_strand_id
1 'polypeptide(L)'
;LGLLRLARRLGRAVSVFGVSLGPLSPRGERAVARALAGVPLVVRDRRSQRYAERIGLAAHLGADPALLLPPPSVAREPGLVVVVPRHGVPAEPLHAGARRLLNLGYEVLVLGLQPGRDEPVLEVFEHFPKETTGDPRRALYLLASAEYVISARLHGMILAAVAGTPFAGVEYDPKVTGFAEETGAALLPLEASPGEIAAMVQGGVDPDWNAVDRLKERARQSFDRLFPTPAPTSGA
;
A
#
# COMPACT_ATOMS: atom_id res chain seq x y z
N LEU A 1 -13.24 -2.82 17.59
CA LEU A 1 -13.96 -1.95 18.56
C LEU A 1 -13.95 -2.50 19.99
N GLY A 2 -14.08 -3.80 20.23
CA GLY A 2 -14.10 -4.39 21.59
C GLY A 2 -12.84 -4.10 22.41
N LEU A 3 -11.66 -4.35 21.83
CA LEU A 3 -10.37 -4.04 22.45
C LEU A 3 -10.23 -2.56 22.82
N LEU A 4 -10.65 -1.66 21.92
CA LEU A 4 -10.62 -0.22 22.14
C LEU A 4 -11.46 0.19 23.37
N ARG A 5 -12.68 -0.35 23.48
CA ARG A 5 -13.56 -0.07 24.62
C ARG A 5 -13.01 -0.62 25.93
N LEU A 6 -12.41 -1.81 25.89
CA LEU A 6 -11.78 -2.42 27.06
C LEU A 6 -10.61 -1.58 27.55
N ALA A 7 -9.70 -1.17 26.65
CA ALA A 7 -8.56 -0.31 27.00
C ALA A 7 -9.01 0.99 27.66
N ARG A 8 -10.04 1.66 27.10
CA ARG A 8 -10.62 2.87 27.71
C ARG A 8 -11.24 2.61 29.08
N ARG A 9 -11.96 1.49 29.26
CA ARG A 9 -12.53 1.12 30.57
C ARG A 9 -11.46 0.87 31.62
N LEU A 10 -10.27 0.42 31.21
CA LEU A 10 -9.10 0.24 32.06
C LEU A 10 -8.26 1.52 32.24
N GLY A 11 -8.76 2.68 31.82
CA GLY A 11 -8.06 3.97 31.96
C GLY A 11 -6.80 4.10 31.09
N ARG A 12 -6.64 3.27 30.06
CA ARG A 12 -5.47 3.33 29.17
C ARG A 12 -5.68 4.39 28.10
N ALA A 13 -4.62 5.14 27.79
CA ALA A 13 -4.59 6.01 26.62
C ALA A 13 -4.73 5.17 25.35
N VAL A 14 -5.57 5.62 24.43
CA VAL A 14 -5.87 4.93 23.18
C VAL A 14 -5.74 5.93 22.04
N SER A 15 -5.13 5.50 20.94
CA SER A 15 -5.14 6.21 19.66
C SER A 15 -5.39 5.21 18.53
N VAL A 16 -5.88 5.70 17.40
CA VAL A 16 -6.02 4.93 16.17
C VAL A 16 -5.10 5.54 15.13
N PHE A 17 -4.25 4.71 14.52
CA PHE A 17 -3.16 5.17 13.66
C PHE A 17 -3.10 4.37 12.36
N GLY A 18 -2.89 5.06 11.24
CA GLY A 18 -2.60 4.44 9.95
C GLY A 18 -3.76 3.64 9.34
N VAL A 19 -5.02 3.92 9.71
CA VAL A 19 -6.18 3.15 9.22
C VAL A 19 -6.85 3.82 8.02
N SER A 20 -7.38 3.03 7.10
CA SER A 20 -8.46 3.48 6.21
C SER A 20 -9.82 3.30 6.90
N LEU A 21 -10.77 4.17 6.61
CA LEU A 21 -12.12 4.15 7.16
C LEU A 21 -13.18 4.11 6.05
N GLY A 22 -14.03 3.09 6.12
CA GLY A 22 -15.27 3.00 5.35
C GLY A 22 -15.15 2.45 3.91
N PRO A 23 -16.30 2.37 3.20
CA PRO A 23 -17.64 2.63 3.73
C PRO A 23 -18.11 1.54 4.72
N LEU A 24 -18.87 1.95 5.73
CA LEU A 24 -19.46 1.10 6.75
C LEU A 24 -20.99 1.07 6.59
N SER A 25 -21.63 0.03 7.11
CA SER A 25 -23.09 0.02 7.23
C SER A 25 -23.56 1.13 8.19
N PRO A 26 -24.83 1.59 8.12
CA PRO A 26 -25.35 2.61 9.03
C PRO A 26 -25.18 2.25 10.52
N ARG A 27 -25.29 0.95 10.86
CA ARG A 27 -25.01 0.45 12.21
C ARG A 27 -23.52 0.54 12.54
N GLY A 28 -22.65 0.22 11.58
CA GLY A 28 -21.20 0.34 11.67
C GLY A 28 -20.74 1.78 11.90
N GLU A 29 -21.30 2.74 11.15
CA GLU A 29 -21.01 4.18 11.32
C GLU A 29 -21.32 4.63 12.75
N ARG A 30 -22.53 4.35 13.26
CA ARG A 30 -22.91 4.68 14.64
C ARG A 30 -22.04 3.98 15.69
N ALA A 31 -21.57 2.77 15.41
CA ALA A 31 -20.72 2.03 16.33
C ALA A 31 -19.29 2.60 16.37
N VAL A 32 -18.74 2.96 15.20
CA VAL A 32 -17.42 3.56 15.06
C VAL A 32 -17.39 4.99 15.59
N ALA A 33 -18.36 5.83 15.22
CA ALA A 33 -18.47 7.20 15.73
C ALA A 33 -18.49 7.24 17.26
N ARG A 34 -19.31 6.40 17.90
CA ARG A 34 -19.35 6.31 19.37
C ARG A 34 -18.05 5.78 19.98
N ALA A 35 -17.41 4.80 19.35
CA ALA A 35 -16.20 4.19 19.90
C ALA A 35 -14.98 5.11 19.77
N LEU A 36 -14.93 5.92 18.71
CA LEU A 36 -13.81 6.82 18.42
C LEU A 36 -14.04 8.26 18.91
N ALA A 37 -15.19 8.57 19.51
CA ALA A 37 -15.45 9.87 20.10
C ALA A 37 -14.37 10.25 21.12
N GLY A 38 -13.67 11.37 20.86
CA GLY A 38 -12.56 11.87 21.67
C GLY A 38 -11.28 11.01 21.62
N VAL A 39 -11.20 10.01 20.72
CA VAL A 39 -9.98 9.23 20.49
C VAL A 39 -9.16 9.91 19.41
N PRO A 40 -7.86 10.20 19.63
CA PRO A 40 -6.97 10.63 18.56
C PRO A 40 -7.02 9.64 17.39
N LEU A 41 -7.42 10.15 16.22
CA LEU A 41 -7.62 9.37 15.02
C LEU A 41 -6.73 9.93 13.91
N VAL A 42 -5.77 9.13 13.47
CA VAL A 42 -4.96 9.37 12.28
C VAL A 42 -5.39 8.37 11.22
N VAL A 43 -5.91 8.88 10.11
CA VAL A 43 -6.26 8.10 8.93
C VAL A 43 -5.17 8.22 7.87
N ARG A 44 -4.96 7.17 7.08
CA ARG A 44 -3.85 7.13 6.13
C ARG A 44 -4.15 7.75 4.75
N ASP A 45 -5.40 8.06 4.45
CA ASP A 45 -5.84 8.53 3.14
C ASP A 45 -6.95 9.59 3.23
N ARG A 46 -7.02 10.48 2.23
CA ARG A 46 -7.99 11.60 2.18
C ARG A 46 -9.43 11.14 2.14
N ARG A 47 -9.73 10.01 1.49
CA ARG A 47 -11.09 9.44 1.43
C ARG A 47 -11.58 9.10 2.83
N SER A 48 -10.73 8.48 3.63
CA SER A 48 -10.99 8.11 5.02
C SER A 48 -11.16 9.33 5.92
N GLN A 49 -10.40 10.40 5.68
CA GLN A 49 -10.56 11.68 6.40
C GLN A 49 -11.94 12.29 6.14
N ARG A 50 -12.32 12.44 4.88
CA ARG A 50 -13.65 12.93 4.49
C ARG A 50 -14.77 12.04 5.04
N TYR A 51 -14.56 10.72 5.05
CA TYR A 51 -15.51 9.77 5.62
C TYR A 51 -15.66 9.95 7.13
N ALA A 52 -14.55 10.17 7.86
CA ALA A 52 -14.55 10.43 9.29
C ALA A 52 -15.33 11.71 9.62
N GLU A 53 -15.05 12.81 8.90
CA GLU A 53 -15.75 14.09 9.04
C GLU A 53 -17.27 13.92 8.85
N ARG A 54 -17.68 13.18 7.81
CA ARG A 54 -19.09 12.89 7.53
C ARG A 54 -19.82 12.18 8.68
N ILE A 55 -19.12 11.33 9.43
CA ILE A 55 -19.70 10.61 10.57
C ILE A 55 -19.42 11.31 11.93
N GLY A 56 -18.99 12.57 11.90
CA GLY A 56 -18.78 13.41 13.09
C GLY A 56 -17.49 13.12 13.86
N LEU A 57 -16.48 12.54 13.21
CA LEU A 57 -15.16 12.27 13.79
C LEU A 57 -14.12 13.27 13.26
N ALA A 58 -13.38 13.89 14.17
CA ALA A 58 -12.18 14.64 13.82
C ALA A 58 -11.03 13.65 13.55
N ALA A 59 -10.56 13.60 12.30
CA ALA A 59 -9.44 12.77 11.88
C ALA A 59 -8.30 13.63 11.34
N HIS A 60 -7.09 13.35 11.80
CA HIS A 60 -5.88 13.89 11.21
C HIS A 60 -5.48 13.06 9.99
N LEU A 61 -5.15 13.73 8.88
CA LEU A 61 -4.62 13.07 7.70
C LEU A 61 -3.14 12.75 7.91
N GLY A 62 -2.84 11.46 8.00
CA GLY A 62 -1.48 10.93 7.93
C GLY A 62 -1.22 10.22 6.62
N ALA A 63 -0.29 9.27 6.64
CA ALA A 63 0.00 8.35 5.55
C ALA A 63 0.22 6.94 6.11
N ASP A 64 0.37 5.95 5.24
CA ASP A 64 0.56 4.58 5.68
C ASP A 64 1.92 4.41 6.40
N PRO A 65 1.95 3.81 7.60
CA PRO A 65 3.20 3.67 8.36
C PRO A 65 4.22 2.75 7.70
N ALA A 66 3.84 1.88 6.76
CA ALA A 66 4.82 1.10 6.00
C ALA A 66 5.76 1.98 5.18
N LEU A 67 5.41 3.24 4.90
CA LEU A 67 6.31 4.22 4.26
C LEU A 67 7.55 4.54 5.10
N LEU A 68 7.54 4.22 6.40
CA LEU A 68 8.64 4.45 7.34
C LEU A 68 9.58 3.23 7.46
N LEU A 69 9.34 2.17 6.70
CA LEU A 69 10.26 1.03 6.67
C LEU A 69 11.60 1.44 6.07
N PRO A 70 12.73 1.01 6.64
CA PRO A 70 14.03 1.26 6.04
C PRO A 70 14.17 0.46 4.73
N PRO A 71 14.60 1.09 3.63
CA PRO A 71 14.85 0.36 2.39
C PRO A 71 16.02 -0.61 2.58
N PRO A 72 15.94 -1.84 2.01
CA PRO A 72 17.03 -2.80 2.07
C PRO A 72 18.16 -2.38 1.14
N SER A 73 19.39 -2.75 1.50
CA SER A 73 20.56 -2.60 0.63
C SER A 73 20.63 -3.78 -0.35
N VAL A 74 19.90 -3.68 -1.47
CA VAL A 74 19.93 -4.66 -2.57
C VAL A 74 20.07 -3.92 -3.90
N ALA A 75 20.87 -4.48 -4.82
CA ALA A 75 20.99 -3.94 -6.16
C ALA A 75 19.74 -4.28 -6.97
N ARG A 76 19.32 -3.37 -7.86
CA ARG A 76 18.28 -3.68 -8.84
C ARG A 76 18.81 -4.64 -9.88
N GLU A 77 17.98 -5.59 -10.26
CA GLU A 77 18.21 -6.56 -11.32
C GLU A 77 17.61 -5.99 -12.62
N PRO A 78 18.45 -5.67 -13.63
CA PRO A 78 17.96 -5.14 -14.90
C PRO A 78 17.00 -6.12 -15.57
N GLY A 79 15.86 -5.62 -16.05
CA GLY A 79 14.82 -6.38 -16.70
C GLY A 79 13.89 -7.16 -15.75
N LEU A 80 14.08 -7.10 -14.42
CA LEU A 80 13.18 -7.77 -13.48
C LEU A 80 11.91 -6.93 -13.23
N VAL A 81 10.75 -7.47 -13.60
CA VAL A 81 9.44 -6.89 -13.30
C VAL A 81 8.76 -7.72 -12.22
N VAL A 82 8.30 -7.09 -11.16
CA VAL A 82 7.48 -7.75 -10.14
C VAL A 82 6.01 -7.44 -10.35
N VAL A 83 5.20 -8.48 -10.56
CA VAL A 83 3.75 -8.38 -10.68
C VAL A 83 3.11 -8.85 -9.38
N VAL A 84 2.28 -8.00 -8.77
CA VAL A 84 1.61 -8.27 -7.48
C VAL A 84 0.11 -8.39 -7.73
N PRO A 85 -0.41 -9.59 -8.04
CA PRO A 85 -1.84 -9.81 -8.26
C PRO A 85 -2.62 -9.79 -6.94
N ARG A 86 -3.95 -9.87 -7.05
CA ARG A 86 -4.83 -9.92 -5.89
C ARG A 86 -5.98 -10.88 -6.11
N HIS A 87 -6.21 -11.76 -5.13
CA HIS A 87 -7.40 -12.60 -5.13
C HIS A 87 -8.71 -11.79 -5.19
N GLY A 88 -9.63 -12.22 -6.07
CA GLY A 88 -10.90 -11.55 -6.34
C GLY A 88 -10.82 -10.43 -7.38
N VAL A 89 -9.67 -10.24 -8.02
CA VAL A 89 -9.46 -9.33 -9.16
C VAL A 89 -9.11 -10.18 -10.39
N PRO A 90 -9.72 -9.94 -11.56
CA PRO A 90 -9.30 -10.55 -12.83
C PRO A 90 -7.79 -10.44 -13.03
N ALA A 91 -7.15 -11.56 -13.30
CA ALA A 91 -5.70 -11.67 -13.41
C ALA A 91 -5.23 -11.97 -14.83
N GLU A 92 -6.16 -12.31 -15.72
CA GLU A 92 -5.92 -12.66 -17.12
C GLU A 92 -5.22 -11.54 -17.89
N PRO A 93 -5.60 -10.25 -17.73
CA PRO A 93 -4.88 -9.15 -18.37
C PRO A 93 -3.43 -9.01 -17.86
N LEU A 94 -3.22 -9.10 -16.53
CA LEU A 94 -1.88 -9.09 -15.93
C LEU A 94 -1.04 -10.28 -16.38
N HIS A 95 -1.62 -11.48 -16.45
CA HIS A 95 -0.95 -12.68 -16.95
C HIS A 95 -0.55 -12.53 -18.42
N ALA A 96 -1.44 -12.02 -19.26
CA ALA A 96 -1.14 -11.79 -20.67
C ALA A 96 -0.07 -10.69 -20.86
N GLY A 97 -0.09 -9.63 -20.06
CA GLY A 97 0.96 -8.61 -19.98
C GLY A 97 2.31 -9.19 -19.53
N ALA A 98 2.32 -9.99 -18.46
CA ALA A 98 3.50 -10.70 -17.99
C ALA A 98 4.10 -11.62 -19.07
N ARG A 99 3.24 -12.35 -19.80
CA ARG A 99 3.67 -13.15 -20.96
C ARG A 99 4.30 -12.31 -22.06
N ARG A 100 3.75 -11.12 -22.33
CA ARG A 100 4.30 -10.19 -23.32
C ARG A 100 5.66 -9.65 -22.89
N LEU A 101 5.84 -9.33 -21.61
CA LEU A 101 7.13 -8.89 -21.04
C LEU A 101 8.21 -9.97 -21.20
N LEU A 102 7.90 -11.24 -20.90
CA LEU A 102 8.83 -12.35 -21.15
C LEU A 102 9.25 -12.42 -22.62
N ASN A 103 8.31 -12.25 -23.56
CA ASN A 103 8.62 -12.27 -24.99
C ASN A 103 9.46 -11.06 -25.46
N LEU A 104 9.50 -10.00 -24.66
CA LEU A 104 10.32 -8.80 -24.88
C LEU A 104 11.69 -8.89 -24.17
N GLY A 105 11.96 -9.99 -23.45
CA GLY A 105 13.25 -10.23 -22.79
C GLY A 105 13.30 -9.80 -21.31
N TYR A 106 12.18 -9.38 -20.72
CA TYR A 106 12.11 -9.12 -19.28
C TYR A 106 12.00 -10.44 -18.49
N GLU A 107 12.45 -10.40 -17.25
CA GLU A 107 12.12 -11.41 -16.25
C GLU A 107 10.87 -10.97 -15.47
N VAL A 108 10.01 -11.92 -15.11
CA VAL A 108 8.79 -11.61 -14.35
C VAL A 108 8.69 -12.49 -13.12
N LEU A 109 8.68 -11.86 -11.94
CA LEU A 109 8.38 -12.49 -10.67
C LEU A 109 6.95 -12.14 -10.24
N VAL A 110 6.17 -13.15 -9.86
CA VAL A 110 4.81 -12.94 -9.35
C VAL A 110 4.82 -13.03 -7.82
N LEU A 111 4.41 -11.96 -7.16
CA LEU A 111 4.48 -11.82 -5.70
C LEU A 111 3.10 -11.80 -5.05
N GLY A 112 2.78 -12.81 -4.25
CA GLY A 112 1.62 -12.84 -3.36
C GLY A 112 1.94 -12.20 -2.00
N LEU A 113 1.17 -11.17 -1.63
CA LEU A 113 1.38 -10.45 -0.35
C LEU A 113 0.48 -10.92 0.79
N GLN A 114 -0.43 -11.87 0.53
CA GLN A 114 -1.33 -12.39 1.55
C GLN A 114 -1.37 -13.92 1.53
N PRO A 115 -0.44 -14.57 2.23
CA PRO A 115 -0.46 -16.02 2.42
C PRO A 115 -1.83 -16.49 2.96
N GLY A 116 -2.33 -17.59 2.42
CA GLY A 116 -3.64 -18.19 2.70
C GLY A 116 -4.83 -17.49 2.03
N ARG A 117 -4.58 -16.48 1.18
CA ARG A 117 -5.61 -15.75 0.42
C ARG A 117 -5.27 -15.58 -1.05
N ASP A 118 -4.01 -15.32 -1.40
CA ASP A 118 -3.61 -15.05 -2.78
C ASP A 118 -3.35 -16.32 -3.61
N GLU A 119 -3.32 -17.50 -3.01
CA GLU A 119 -3.03 -18.76 -3.71
C GLU A 119 -3.90 -18.96 -4.97
N PRO A 120 -5.23 -18.74 -4.95
CA PRO A 120 -6.05 -18.95 -6.13
C PRO A 120 -5.70 -18.01 -7.30
N VAL A 121 -5.20 -16.80 -7.03
CA VAL A 121 -4.78 -15.89 -8.12
C VAL A 121 -3.38 -16.23 -8.62
N LEU A 122 -2.52 -16.80 -7.78
CA LEU A 122 -1.18 -17.23 -8.16
C LEU A 122 -1.20 -18.48 -9.06
N GLU A 123 -2.25 -19.30 -8.99
CA GLU A 123 -2.47 -20.43 -9.90
C GLU A 123 -2.60 -19.98 -11.36
N VAL A 124 -3.17 -18.79 -11.62
CA VAL A 124 -3.24 -18.19 -12.97
C VAL A 124 -1.84 -17.96 -13.56
N PHE A 125 -0.82 -17.83 -12.72
CA PHE A 125 0.58 -17.63 -13.10
C PHE A 125 1.41 -18.90 -12.91
N GLU A 126 0.85 -20.09 -13.19
CA GLU A 126 1.49 -21.38 -12.91
C GLU A 126 2.93 -21.50 -13.45
N HIS A 127 3.18 -20.93 -14.64
CA HIS A 127 4.43 -20.97 -15.39
C HIS A 127 5.43 -19.85 -15.05
N PHE A 128 5.12 -18.98 -14.09
CA PHE A 128 6.00 -17.90 -13.67
C PHE A 128 6.72 -18.25 -12.37
N PRO A 129 7.96 -17.76 -12.15
CA PRO A 129 8.53 -17.68 -10.82
C PRO A 129 7.55 -16.97 -9.88
N LYS A 130 7.31 -17.57 -8.72
CA LYS A 130 6.35 -17.09 -7.73
C LYS A 130 6.98 -17.05 -6.34
N GLU A 131 6.62 -16.03 -5.58
CA GLU A 131 6.88 -15.98 -4.15
C GLU A 131 5.64 -15.50 -3.40
N THR A 132 5.43 -16.04 -2.19
CA THR A 132 4.35 -15.60 -1.31
C THR A 132 4.92 -15.29 0.07
N THR A 133 4.66 -14.08 0.57
CA THR A 133 5.12 -13.67 1.89
C THR A 133 4.15 -12.73 2.57
N GLY A 134 3.98 -12.91 3.89
CA GLY A 134 3.30 -11.96 4.77
C GLY A 134 4.27 -11.04 5.52
N ASP A 135 5.58 -11.25 5.37
CA ASP A 135 6.61 -10.43 6.00
C ASP A 135 6.91 -9.20 5.14
N PRO A 136 6.62 -7.97 5.63
CA PRO A 136 6.90 -6.75 4.88
C PRO A 136 8.37 -6.57 4.53
N ARG A 137 9.32 -7.11 5.32
CA ARG A 137 10.76 -7.00 5.00
C ARG A 137 11.13 -7.84 3.79
N ARG A 138 10.58 -9.05 3.69
CA ARG A 138 10.80 -9.92 2.52
C ARG A 138 10.14 -9.34 1.28
N ALA A 139 8.90 -8.86 1.39
CA ALA A 139 8.22 -8.19 0.29
C ALA A 139 9.02 -6.96 -0.19
N LEU A 140 9.48 -6.12 0.74
CA LEU A 140 10.30 -4.95 0.41
C LEU A 140 11.61 -5.32 -0.27
N TYR A 141 12.29 -6.38 0.16
CA TYR A 141 13.50 -6.89 -0.50
C TYR A 141 13.27 -7.24 -1.97
N LEU A 142 12.19 -7.99 -2.26
CA LEU A 142 11.87 -8.40 -3.63
C LEU A 142 11.48 -7.22 -4.52
N LEU A 143 10.74 -6.27 -3.96
CA LEU A 143 10.33 -5.07 -4.70
C LEU A 143 11.51 -4.11 -4.92
N ALA A 144 12.51 -4.13 -4.03
CA ALA A 144 13.73 -3.32 -4.16
C ALA A 144 14.72 -3.89 -5.18
N SER A 145 14.72 -5.21 -5.42
CA SER A 145 15.52 -5.81 -6.48
C SER A 145 14.89 -5.63 -7.87
N ALA A 146 13.61 -5.29 -7.96
CA ALA A 146 12.93 -5.10 -9.24
C ALA A 146 13.36 -3.82 -9.97
N GLU A 147 13.35 -3.86 -11.30
CA GLU A 147 13.41 -2.67 -12.16
C GLU A 147 12.07 -1.94 -12.18
N TYR A 148 10.95 -2.69 -12.16
CA TYR A 148 9.60 -2.12 -12.19
C TYR A 148 8.60 -2.98 -11.42
N VAL A 149 7.59 -2.34 -10.81
CA VAL A 149 6.53 -3.02 -10.05
C VAL A 149 5.15 -2.71 -10.64
N ILE A 150 4.35 -3.74 -10.90
CA ILE A 150 2.92 -3.59 -11.24
C ILE A 150 2.10 -4.23 -10.13
N SER A 151 1.19 -3.48 -9.50
CA SER A 151 0.49 -3.98 -8.32
C SER A 151 -1.02 -3.73 -8.31
N ALA A 152 -1.79 -4.81 -8.14
CA ALA A 152 -3.21 -4.77 -7.78
C ALA A 152 -3.43 -4.67 -6.26
N ARG A 153 -2.35 -4.65 -5.47
CA ARG A 153 -2.33 -4.52 -4.00
C ARG A 153 -1.76 -3.16 -3.61
N LEU A 154 -2.44 -2.44 -2.71
CA LEU A 154 -1.91 -1.17 -2.17
C LEU A 154 -0.49 -1.33 -1.61
N HIS A 155 -0.23 -2.37 -0.80
CA HIS A 155 1.09 -2.55 -0.19
C HIS A 155 2.20 -2.89 -1.19
N GLY A 156 1.89 -3.43 -2.38
CA GLY A 156 2.91 -3.56 -3.43
C GLY A 156 3.42 -2.19 -3.88
N MET A 157 2.52 -1.22 -4.05
CA MET A 157 2.89 0.15 -4.43
C MET A 157 3.59 0.90 -3.28
N ILE A 158 3.09 0.78 -2.05
CA ILE A 158 3.73 1.43 -0.88
C ILE A 158 5.17 0.94 -0.71
N LEU A 159 5.39 -0.37 -0.77
CA LEU A 159 6.72 -0.94 -0.57
C LEU A 159 7.64 -0.64 -1.76
N ALA A 160 7.14 -0.59 -2.99
CA ALA A 160 7.91 -0.09 -4.14
C ALA A 160 8.33 1.38 -3.96
N ALA A 161 7.43 2.23 -3.46
CA ALA A 161 7.73 3.62 -3.14
C ALA A 161 8.78 3.77 -2.02
N VAL A 162 8.77 2.88 -1.03
CA VAL A 162 9.82 2.79 0.00
C VAL A 162 11.16 2.43 -0.63
N ALA A 163 11.17 1.41 -1.49
CA ALA A 163 12.36 0.94 -2.19
C ALA A 163 12.89 1.92 -3.26
N GLY A 164 12.12 2.95 -3.61
CA GLY A 164 12.44 3.86 -4.71
C GLY A 164 12.32 3.19 -6.09
N THR A 165 11.67 2.04 -6.17
CA THR A 165 11.47 1.29 -7.42
C THR A 165 10.29 1.87 -8.19
N PRO A 166 10.40 2.19 -9.48
CA PRO A 166 9.28 2.65 -10.30
C PRO A 166 8.08 1.69 -10.23
N PHE A 167 6.86 2.23 -10.18
CA PHE A 167 5.67 1.41 -9.97
C PHE A 167 4.41 1.95 -10.63
N ALA A 168 3.51 1.04 -10.96
CA ALA A 168 2.14 1.33 -11.38
C ALA A 168 1.11 0.49 -10.60
N GLY A 169 -0.10 1.05 -10.47
CA GLY A 169 -1.24 0.37 -9.86
C GLY A 169 -2.18 -0.22 -10.91
N VAL A 170 -3.02 -1.17 -10.49
CA VAL A 170 -4.19 -1.62 -11.28
C VAL A 170 -5.46 -0.96 -10.75
N GLU A 171 -6.22 -0.32 -11.64
CA GLU A 171 -7.43 0.45 -11.34
C GLU A 171 -8.62 -0.46 -11.00
N TYR A 172 -8.61 -1.01 -9.79
CA TYR A 172 -9.69 -1.83 -9.25
C TYR A 172 -10.07 -1.43 -7.82
N ASP A 173 -9.08 -1.28 -6.93
CA ASP A 173 -9.32 -0.91 -5.54
C ASP A 173 -9.19 0.62 -5.38
N PRO A 174 -10.19 1.32 -4.83
CA PRO A 174 -10.09 2.76 -4.57
C PRO A 174 -8.89 3.19 -3.71
N LYS A 175 -8.31 2.27 -2.92
CA LYS A 175 -7.07 2.51 -2.17
C LYS A 175 -5.84 2.55 -3.07
N VAL A 176 -5.81 1.71 -4.11
CA VAL A 176 -4.76 1.73 -5.13
C VAL A 176 -4.87 3.02 -5.94
N THR A 177 -6.07 3.34 -6.41
CA THR A 177 -6.34 4.62 -7.12
C THR A 177 -5.97 5.82 -6.26
N GLY A 178 -6.43 5.88 -5.01
CA GLY A 178 -6.11 6.99 -4.11
C GLY A 178 -4.61 7.14 -3.82
N PHE A 179 -3.87 6.03 -3.71
CA PHE A 179 -2.41 6.10 -3.56
C PHE A 179 -1.71 6.55 -4.84
N ALA A 180 -2.18 6.11 -6.00
CA ALA A 180 -1.68 6.57 -7.30
C ALA A 180 -1.92 8.08 -7.49
N GLU A 181 -3.11 8.58 -7.17
CA GLU A 181 -3.41 10.02 -7.18
C GLU A 181 -2.48 10.82 -6.26
N GLU A 182 -2.17 10.29 -5.08
CA GLU A 182 -1.29 10.96 -4.13
C GLU A 182 0.19 10.94 -4.53
N THR A 183 0.61 9.93 -5.30
CA THR A 183 2.02 9.75 -5.73
C THR A 183 2.28 10.14 -7.19
N GLY A 184 1.23 10.42 -7.97
CA GLY A 184 1.34 10.61 -9.42
C GLY A 184 1.66 9.32 -10.21
N ALA A 185 1.56 8.15 -9.58
CA ALA A 185 1.85 6.89 -10.23
C ALA A 185 0.81 6.54 -11.32
N ALA A 186 1.25 5.84 -12.36
CA ALA A 186 0.36 5.36 -13.41
C ALA A 186 -0.65 4.32 -12.89
N LEU A 187 -1.83 4.31 -13.51
CA LEU A 187 -2.87 3.30 -13.30
C LEU A 187 -3.15 2.55 -14.60
N LEU A 188 -3.06 1.23 -14.54
CA LEU A 188 -3.51 0.33 -15.59
C LEU A 188 -5.02 0.08 -15.43
N PRO A 189 -5.83 0.26 -16.47
CA PRO A 189 -7.20 -0.23 -16.48
C PRO A 189 -7.24 -1.73 -16.18
N LEU A 190 -8.32 -2.21 -15.56
CA LEU A 190 -8.47 -3.63 -15.25
C LEU A 190 -8.37 -4.51 -16.52
N GLU A 191 -8.88 -4.01 -17.64
CA GLU A 191 -8.90 -4.67 -18.94
C GLU A 191 -7.72 -4.24 -19.84
N ALA A 192 -6.62 -3.73 -19.25
CA ALA A 192 -5.46 -3.30 -20.02
C ALA A 192 -4.93 -4.42 -20.92
N SER A 193 -4.70 -4.10 -22.19
CA SER A 193 -4.12 -5.02 -23.14
C SER A 193 -2.67 -5.37 -22.78
N PRO A 194 -2.14 -6.53 -23.23
CA PRO A 194 -0.74 -6.88 -23.03
C PRO A 194 0.24 -5.83 -23.57
N GLY A 195 -0.15 -5.11 -24.62
CA GLY A 195 0.63 -4.03 -25.22
C GLY A 195 0.73 -2.80 -24.32
N GLU A 196 -0.37 -2.40 -23.68
CA GLU A 196 -0.39 -1.28 -22.73
C GLU A 196 0.46 -1.57 -21.49
N ILE A 197 0.35 -2.80 -20.95
CA ILE A 197 1.16 -3.25 -19.82
C ILE A 197 2.65 -3.22 -20.18
N ALA A 198 3.02 -3.75 -21.34
CA ALA A 198 4.41 -3.76 -21.79
C ALA A 198 4.95 -2.35 -22.06
N ALA A 199 4.17 -1.49 -22.73
CA ALA A 199 4.56 -0.11 -23.02
C ALA A 199 4.80 0.69 -21.73
N MET A 200 4.03 0.44 -20.68
CA MET A 200 4.24 1.07 -19.38
C MET A 200 5.59 0.72 -18.76
N VAL A 201 5.95 -0.56 -18.76
CA VAL A 201 7.25 -1.01 -18.23
C VAL A 201 8.39 -0.48 -19.09
N GLN A 202 8.29 -0.60 -20.42
CA GLN A 202 9.33 -0.12 -21.34
C GLN A 202 9.50 1.40 -21.29
N GLY A 203 8.41 2.14 -21.04
CA GLY A 203 8.45 3.58 -20.86
C GLY A 203 9.07 4.02 -19.54
N GLY A 204 9.23 3.11 -18.57
CA GLY A 204 9.81 3.41 -17.27
C GLY A 204 9.05 4.52 -16.54
N VAL A 205 7.71 4.49 -16.59
CA VAL A 205 6.89 5.59 -16.06
C VAL A 205 7.07 5.69 -14.55
N ASP A 206 7.74 6.76 -14.13
CA ASP A 206 7.98 7.04 -12.72
C ASP A 206 6.77 7.68 -12.03
N PRO A 207 6.56 7.42 -10.73
CA PRO A 207 5.74 8.28 -9.89
C PRO A 207 6.40 9.66 -9.70
N ASP A 208 5.65 10.65 -9.20
CA ASP A 208 6.26 11.88 -8.68
C ASP A 208 7.02 11.56 -7.38
N TRP A 209 8.33 11.38 -7.49
CA TRP A 209 9.21 11.09 -6.33
C TRP A 209 9.15 12.20 -5.27
N ASN A 210 8.92 13.46 -5.63
CA ASN A 210 8.71 14.52 -4.64
C ASN A 210 7.38 14.33 -3.91
N ALA A 211 6.34 13.81 -4.58
CA ALA A 211 5.10 13.45 -3.92
C ALA A 211 5.30 12.28 -2.94
N VAL A 212 6.03 11.25 -3.36
CA VAL A 212 6.40 10.11 -2.50
C VAL A 212 7.14 10.59 -1.24
N ASP A 213 8.10 11.51 -1.37
CA ASP A 213 8.83 12.06 -0.22
C ASP A 213 7.93 12.88 0.71
N ARG A 214 7.02 13.69 0.15
CA ARG A 214 5.98 14.38 0.95
C ARG A 214 5.09 13.39 1.71
N LEU A 215 4.75 12.25 1.12
CA LEU A 215 3.99 11.19 1.78
C LEU A 215 4.77 10.51 2.91
N LYS A 216 6.06 10.22 2.70
CA LYS A 216 6.96 9.67 3.73
C LYS A 216 7.08 10.64 4.92
N GLU A 217 7.26 11.93 4.64
CA GLU A 217 7.32 12.96 5.67
C GLU A 217 6.00 13.08 6.42
N ARG A 218 4.85 13.03 5.72
CA ARG A 218 3.53 13.02 6.37
C ARG A 218 3.32 11.80 7.26
N ALA A 219 3.81 10.63 6.87
CA ALA A 219 3.80 9.43 7.71
C ALA A 219 4.61 9.66 8.99
N ARG A 220 5.80 10.26 8.88
CA ARG A 220 6.70 10.54 10.01
C ARG A 220 6.10 11.53 10.99
N GLN A 221 5.61 12.68 10.50
CA GLN A 221 4.94 13.70 11.32
C GLN A 221 3.73 13.13 12.07
N SER A 222 2.98 12.22 11.43
CA SER A 222 1.83 11.57 12.07
C SER A 222 2.23 10.59 13.15
N PHE A 223 3.36 9.90 12.98
CA PHE A 223 3.94 9.01 13.98
C PHE A 223 4.42 9.82 15.19
N ASP A 224 5.21 10.87 14.97
CA ASP A 224 5.76 11.75 16.02
C ASP A 224 4.65 12.42 16.84
N ARG A 225 3.51 12.73 16.21
CA ARG A 225 2.34 13.30 16.88
C ARG A 225 1.70 12.35 17.91
N LEU A 226 1.67 11.05 17.64
CA LEU A 226 1.06 10.06 18.52
C LEU A 226 2.06 9.45 19.50
N PHE A 227 3.33 9.40 19.10
CA PHE A 227 4.43 8.82 19.87
C PHE A 227 5.56 9.84 20.00
N PRO A 228 5.35 10.95 20.73
CA PRO A 228 6.38 11.97 20.91
C PRO A 228 7.61 11.33 21.55
N THR A 229 8.78 11.52 20.95
CA THR A 229 10.05 11.14 21.58
C THR A 229 10.16 11.95 22.88
N PRO A 230 10.40 11.30 24.05
CA PRO A 230 10.63 12.06 25.27
C PRO A 230 11.80 13.01 25.04
N ALA A 231 11.62 14.28 25.41
CA ALA A 231 12.71 15.25 25.35
C ALA A 231 13.91 14.69 26.12
N PRO A 232 15.15 14.85 25.63
CA PRO A 232 16.32 14.44 26.39
C PRO A 232 16.24 15.12 27.75
N THR A 233 16.22 14.32 28.83
CA THR A 233 16.27 14.84 30.18
C THR A 233 17.55 15.65 30.30
N SER A 234 17.41 16.97 30.42
CA SER A 234 18.53 17.84 30.81
C SER A 234 19.08 17.28 32.11
N GLY A 235 20.32 16.76 32.05
CA GLY A 235 21.00 16.19 33.19
C GLY A 235 20.97 17.17 34.37
N ALA A 236 20.48 16.68 35.51
CA ALA A 236 20.65 17.31 36.81
C ALA A 236 22.02 16.94 37.38
#